data_AF-A0A1Q7D741-F1
#
_entry.id   AF-A0A1Q7D741-F1
#
_cell.length_a   1.000
_cell.length_b   1.000
_cell.length_c   1.000
_cell.angle_alpha   90.00
_cell.angle_beta   90.00
_cell.angle_gamma   90.00
#
_symmetry.space_group_name_H-M   'P 1'
#
loop_
_entity.id
_entity.type
_entity.pdbx_description
1 polymer ?
#
loop_
_entity_poly.entity_id
_entity_poly.type
_entity_poly.pdbx_seq_one_letter_code
_entity_poly.pdbx_strand_id
1 'polypeptide(L)' 'MSADLTVDIRLNLQDCSWSWEIRHARTNTLVESGAGRHDYPSADDAYYAGCARLDALTAGDVDEAA' A
#
# COMPACT_ATOMS: atom_id res chain seq x y z
N MET A 1 -2.76 -17.45 8.29
CA MET A 1 -3.95 -16.63 7.94
C MET A 1 -3.43 -15.51 7.07
N SER A 2 -3.72 -15.49 5.77
CA SER A 2 -3.35 -14.32 4.96
C SER A 2 -4.10 -13.12 5.51
N ALA A 3 -3.39 -12.10 5.97
CA ALA A 3 -4.03 -10.87 6.40
C ALA A 3 -4.86 -10.33 5.21
N ASP A 4 -6.14 -10.08 5.44
CA ASP A 4 -7.04 -9.47 4.45
C ASP A 4 -6.61 -8.00 4.28
N LEU A 5 -5.70 -7.77 3.35
CA LEU A 5 -5.05 -6.49 3.11
C LEU A 5 -5.50 -5.91 1.76
N THR A 6 -5.75 -4.61 1.74
CA THR A 6 -6.09 -3.84 0.53
C THR A 6 -5.05 -2.77 0.27
N VAL A 7 -4.94 -2.39 -1.00
CA VAL A 7 -4.18 -1.21 -1.45
C VAL A 7 -5.19 -0.11 -1.77
N ASP A 8 -5.13 0.98 -1.03
CA ASP A 8 -5.98 2.16 -1.20
C ASP A 8 -5.17 3.28 -1.85
N ILE A 9 -5.72 3.90 -2.90
CA ILE A 9 -5.07 4.99 -3.63
C ILE A 9 -5.65 6.33 -3.20
N ARG A 10 -4.76 7.26 -2.85
CA ARG A 10 -5.12 8.57 -2.33
C ARG A 10 -4.49 9.70 -3.14
N LEU A 11 -5.35 10.61 -3.57
CA LEU A 11 -4.96 11.89 -4.15
C LEU A 11 -4.76 12.91 -3.02
N ASN A 12 -3.56 13.46 -2.91
CA ASN A 12 -3.31 14.66 -2.14
C ASN A 12 -3.73 15.88 -2.97
N LEU A 13 -4.72 16.61 -2.48
CA LEU A 13 -5.28 17.77 -3.18
C LEU A 13 -4.40 19.02 -3.09
N GLN A 14 -3.43 19.05 -2.17
CA GLN A 14 -2.57 20.22 -1.98
C GLN A 14 -1.54 20.38 -3.12
N ASP A 15 -1.03 19.26 -3.62
CA ASP A 15 0.04 19.17 -4.62
C ASP A 15 -0.34 18.28 -5.82
N CYS A 16 -1.60 17.81 -5.86
CA CYS A 16 -2.14 16.93 -6.89
C CYS A 16 -1.33 15.64 -7.06
N SER A 17 -0.78 15.14 -5.95
CA SER A 17 0.13 14.01 -5.92
C SER A 17 -0.58 12.74 -5.48
N TRP A 18 -0.14 11.58 -5.96
CA TRP A 18 -0.76 10.29 -5.62
C TRP A 18 0.07 9.53 -4.60
N SER A 19 -0.60 8.81 -3.72
CA SER A 19 0.01 7.94 -2.72
C SER A 19 -0.79 6.65 -2.57
N TRP A 20 -0.17 5.62 -2.02
CA TRP A 20 -0.84 4.37 -1.67
C TRP A 20 -0.80 4.15 -0.15
N GLU A 21 -1.83 3.48 0.36
CA GLU A 21 -1.91 2.97 1.72
C GLU A 21 -2.24 1.48 1.67
N ILE A 22 -1.56 0.68 2.49
CA ILE A 22 -1.91 -0.72 2.73
C ILE A 22 -2.70 -0.77 4.02
N ARG A 23 -3.91 -1.34 3.96
CA ARG A 23 -4.86 -1.37 5.07
C ARG A 23 -5.42 -2.76 5.28
N HIS A 24 -5.83 -3.07 6.50
CA HIS A 24 -6.68 -4.23 6.76
C HIS A 24 -8.09 -3.98 6.21
N ALA A 25 -8.60 -4.83 5.32
CA ALA A 25 -9.89 -4.64 4.67
C ALA A 25 -11.05 -4.54 5.68
N ARG A 26 -10.99 -5.36 6.74
CA ARG A 26 -12.07 -5.45 7.75
C ARG A 26 -12.06 -4.32 8.76
N THR A 27 -10.88 -3.96 9.27
CA THR A 27 -10.75 -2.96 10.35
C THR A 27 -10.40 -1.57 9.84
N ASN A 28 -10.09 -1.46 8.54
CA ASN A 28 -9.62 -0.25 7.89
C ASN A 28 -8.40 0.38 8.59
N THR A 29 -7.62 -0.46 9.29
CA THR A 29 -6.42 -0.06 10.03
C THR A 29 -5.26 0.09 9.05
N LEU A 30 -4.56 1.22 9.12
CA LEU A 30 -3.36 1.46 8.33
C LEU A 30 -2.23 0.53 8.78
N VAL A 31 -1.62 -0.16 7.82
CA VAL A 31 -0.45 -1.01 8.03
C VAL A 31 0.80 -0.27 7.57
N GLU A 32 0.76 0.25 6.33
CA GLU A 32 1.89 0.94 5.72
C GLU A 32 1.38 2.00 4.73
N SER A 33 2.16 3.04 4.46
CA SER A 33 1.86 4.02 3.41
C SER A 33 3.11 4.44 2.65
N GLY A 34 2.91 4.79 1.38
CA GLY A 34 3.95 5.33 0.50
C GLY A 34 4.11 6.85 0.57
N ALA A 35 3.46 7.52 1.52
CA ALA A 35 3.47 8.99 1.60
C ALA A 35 4.81 9.54 2.13
N GLY A 36 5.43 10.47 1.41
CA GLY A 36 6.52 11.31 1.93
C GLY A 36 7.93 11.11 1.35
N ARG A 37 8.14 10.30 0.30
CA ARG A 37 9.45 10.28 -0.40
C ARG A 37 9.41 10.49 -1.90
N HIS A 38 8.36 10.05 -2.59
CA HIS A 38 8.16 10.28 -4.01
C HIS A 38 6.67 10.14 -4.28
N ASP A 39 5.95 11.25 -4.27
CA ASP A 39 4.54 11.18 -4.63
C ASP A 39 4.43 10.78 -6.11
N TYR A 40 3.54 9.84 -6.38
CA TYR A 40 3.43 9.21 -7.68
C TYR A 40 2.76 10.16 -8.68
N PRO A 41 3.23 10.22 -9.94
CA PRO A 41 2.69 11.15 -10.93
C PRO A 41 1.30 10.73 -11.44
N SER A 42 0.85 9.50 -11.14
CA SER A 42 -0.46 9.00 -11.48
C SER A 42 -1.02 8.02 -10.42
N ALA A 43 -2.34 7.84 -10.45
CA ALA A 43 -3.02 6.84 -9.62
C ALA A 43 -2.55 5.41 -9.93
N ASP A 44 -2.27 5.12 -11.20
CA ASP A 44 -1.79 3.81 -11.65
C ASP A 44 -0.40 3.51 -11.10
N ASP A 45 0.51 4.49 -11.13
CA ASP A 45 1.85 4.33 -10.56
C ASP A 45 1.81 4.07 -9.05
N ALA A 46 0.94 4.79 -8.35
CA ALA A 46 0.69 4.55 -6.92
C ALA A 46 0.12 3.13 -6.69
N TYR A 47 -0.81 2.69 -7.54
CA TYR A 47 -1.41 1.37 -7.45
C TYR A 47 -0.41 0.25 -7.64
N TYR A 48 0.38 0.28 -8.72
CA TYR A 48 1.38 -0.74 -8.97
C TYR A 48 2.46 -0.77 -7.88
N ALA A 49 2.86 0.39 -7.36
CA ALA A 49 3.81 0.44 -6.25
C ALA A 49 3.24 -0.14 -4.95
N GLY A 50 1.97 0.17 -4.63
CA GLY A 50 1.28 -0.40 -3.48
C GLY A 50 1.08 -1.91 -3.60
N CYS A 51 0.71 -2.41 -4.78
CA CYS A 51 0.60 -3.85 -5.04
C CYS A 51 1.95 -4.55 -4.90
N ALA A 52 3.03 -4.02 -5.49
CA ALA A 52 4.36 -4.59 -5.34
C ALA A 52 4.80 -4.64 -3.87
N ARG A 53 4.44 -3.62 -3.08
CA ARG A 53 4.73 -3.62 -1.64
C ARG A 53 3.90 -4.65 -0.87
N LEU A 54 2.62 -4.79 -1.21
CA LEU A 54 1.74 -5.79 -0.62
C LEU A 54 2.21 -7.22 -0.92
N ASP A 55 2.65 -7.49 -2.15
CA ASP A 55 3.24 -8.77 -2.52
C ASP A 55 4.50 -9.07 -1.71
N ALA A 56 5.37 -8.07 -1.50
CA ALA A 56 6.55 -8.21 -0.66
C ALA A 56 6.22 -8.45 0.83
N LEU A 57 5.19 -7.79 1.37
CA LEU A 57 4.73 -8.01 2.74
C LEU A 57 4.19 -9.43 2.93
N THR A 58 3.38 -9.90 1.99
CA THR A 58 2.77 -11.23 2.07
C THR A 58 3.75 -12.36 1.75
N ALA A 59 4.81 -12.10 0.99
CA ALA A 59 5.92 -13.03 0.81
C ALA A 59 6.81 -13.16 2.06
N GLY A 60 7.06 -12.05 2.77
CA GLY A 60 7.88 -12.04 3.99
C GLY A 60 7.25 -12.81 5.16
N ASP A 61 5.92 -12.79 5.28
CA ASP A 61 5.19 -13.57 6.30
C ASP A 61 5.27 -15.10 6.07
N VAL A 62 5.67 -15.55 4.88
CA VAL A 62 5.80 -16.99 4.56
C VAL A 62 7.14 -17.56 5.01
N ASP A 63 8.20 -16.74 5.06
CA ASP A 63 9.56 -17.21 5.38
C ASP A 63 9.86 -17.27 6.89
N GLU A 64 9.13 -16.55 7.75
CA GLU A 64 9.34 -16.61 9.22
C GLU A 64 8.62 -17.80 9.91
N ALA A 65 7.88 -18.62 9.14
CA ALA A 65 7.09 -19.73 9.67
C ALA A 65 7.72 -21.13 9.48
N ALA A 66 9.01 -21.22 9.09
CA ALA A 66 9.70 -22.47 8.77
C ALA A 66 10.72 -22.92 9.83
#